data_AF-A0AAE4AAK8-F1
#
_entry.id   AF-A0AAE4AAK8-F1
#
_cell.length_a   1.000
_cell.length_b   1.000
_cell.length_c   1.000
_cell.angle_alpha   90.00
_cell.angle_beta   90.00
_cell.angle_gamma   90.00
#
_symmetry.space_group_name_H-M   'P 1'
#
loop_
_entity.id
_entity.type
_entity.pdbx_description
1 polymer ?
#
loop_
_entity_poly.entity_id
_entity_poly.type
_entity_poly.pdbx_seq_one_letter_code
_entity_poly.pdbx_strand_id
1 'polypeptide(L)' 'MKAKVIVMLKQGVLDPQGEAVRHALGALGFDGVEGVRQGKVIELDLAAGTGEETVRKMCEKLLANTVIESYRIEID' A
#
# COMPACT_ATOMS: atom_id res chain seq x y z
N MET A 1 11.87 -1.54 17.34
CA MET A 1 10.55 -0.96 17.04
C MET A 1 10.28 -1.25 15.58
N LYS A 2 9.08 -1.70 15.22
CA LYS A 2 8.74 -1.96 13.83
C LYS A 2 7.68 -0.98 13.37
N ALA A 3 7.80 -0.52 12.13
CA ALA A 3 6.72 0.22 11.48
C ALA A 3 6.31 -0.48 10.19
N LYS A 4 5.00 -0.58 9.97
CA LYS A 4 4.41 -1.06 8.74
C LYS A 4 3.72 0.11 8.05
N VAL A 5 4.11 0.36 6.81
CA VAL A 5 3.49 1.37 5.94
C VAL A 5 2.72 0.66 4.84
N ILE A 6 1.39 0.84 4.85
CA ILE A 6 0.49 0.29 3.83
C ILE A 6 0.19 1.41 2.85
N VAL A 7 0.58 1.24 1.58
CA VAL A 7 0.39 2.23 0.51
C VAL A 7 -0.59 1.69 -0.52
N MET A 8 -1.65 2.44 -0.81
CA MET A 8 -2.69 2.08 -1.78
C MET A 8 -2.93 3.25 -2.75
N LEU A 9 -3.26 2.96 -4.02
CA LEU A 9 -3.77 4.03 -4.90
C LEU A 9 -5.04 4.68 -4.29
N LYS A 10 -5.20 5.99 -4.48
CA LYS A 10 -6.40 6.72 -4.06
C LYS A 10 -7.64 6.25 -4.82
N GLN A 11 -8.81 6.48 -4.25
CA GLN A 11 -10.06 6.26 -4.98
C GLN A 11 -10.10 7.09 -6.26
N GLY A 12 -10.60 6.49 -7.34
CA GLY A 12 -10.65 7.11 -8.67
C GLY A 12 -9.35 7.00 -9.48
N VAL A 13 -8.24 6.54 -8.89
CA VAL A 13 -7.03 6.21 -9.65
C VAL A 13 -7.14 4.80 -10.20
N LEU A 14 -6.96 4.66 -11.52
CA LEU A 14 -6.98 3.37 -12.19
C LEU A 14 -5.84 2.47 -11.69
N ASP A 15 -6.13 1.20 -11.48
CA ASP A 15 -5.19 0.17 -11.05
C ASP A 15 -5.10 -0.95 -12.09
N PRO A 16 -4.27 -0.80 -13.14
CA PRO A 16 -4.12 -1.82 -14.18
C PRO A 16 -3.59 -3.16 -13.64
N GLN A 17 -2.81 -3.13 -12.55
CA GLN A 17 -2.25 -4.35 -11.98
C GLN A 17 -3.32 -5.13 -11.20
N GLY A 18 -4.13 -4.44 -10.39
CA GLY A 18 -5.31 -5.02 -9.75
C GLY A 18 -6.26 -5.66 -10.76
N GLU A 19 -6.56 -4.95 -11.86
CA GLU A 19 -7.40 -5.48 -12.93
C GLU A 19 -6.82 -6.75 -13.58
N ALA A 20 -5.51 -6.78 -13.84
CA ALA A 20 -4.84 -7.96 -14.37
C ALA A 20 -4.92 -9.16 -13.39
N VAL A 21 -4.77 -8.91 -12.09
CA VAL A 21 -4.92 -9.94 -11.05
C VAL A 21 -6.37 -10.45 -10.99
N ARG A 22 -7.38 -9.57 -11.05
CA ARG A 22 -8.79 -9.99 -11.08
C ARG A 22 -9.06 -10.90 -12.28
N HIS A 23 -8.59 -10.53 -13.47
CA HIS A 23 -8.75 -11.38 -14.66
C HIS A 23 -8.08 -12.75 -14.50
N ALA A 24 -6.86 -12.79 -13.95
CA ALA A 24 -6.16 -14.05 -13.70
C ALA A 24 -6.92 -14.94 -12.71
N LEU A 25 -7.49 -14.35 -11.64
CA LEU A 25 -8.32 -15.09 -10.68
C LEU A 25 -9.57 -15.67 -11.32
N GLY A 26 -10.28 -14.91 -12.17
CA GLY A 26 -11.43 -15.42 -12.92
C GLY A 26 -11.06 -16.58 -13.86
N ALA A 27 -9.93 -16.48 -14.57
CA ALA A 27 -9.44 -17.56 -15.42
C ALA A 27 -9.10 -18.86 -14.65
N LEU A 28 -8.84 -18.76 -13.34
CA LEU A 28 -8.60 -19.89 -12.45
C LEU A 28 -9.89 -20.42 -11.79
N GLY A 29 -11.06 -19.85 -12.10
CA GLY A 29 -12.36 -20.26 -11.56
C GLY A 29 -12.79 -19.57 -10.26
N PHE A 30 -12.11 -18.48 -9.86
CA PHE A 30 -12.48 -17.70 -8.67
C PHE A 30 -13.45 -16.57 -9.01
N ASP A 31 -14.64 -16.92 -9.52
CA ASP A 31 -15.64 -15.96 -10.05
C ASP A 31 -16.26 -15.02 -9.00
N GLY A 32 -16.07 -15.31 -7.70
CA GLY A 32 -16.56 -14.46 -6.60
C GLY A 32 -15.74 -13.19 -6.36
N VAL A 33 -14.65 -12.96 -7.11
CA VAL A 33 -13.79 -11.78 -6.94
C VAL A 33 -14.23 -10.66 -7.88
N GLU A 34 -15.01 -9.73 -7.35
CA GLU A 34 -15.57 -8.61 -8.13
C GLU A 34 -14.57 -7.48 -8.40
N GLY A 35 -13.53 -7.36 -7.57
CA GLY A 35 -12.53 -6.30 -7.71
C GLY A 35 -11.25 -6.60 -6.94
N VAL A 36 -10.14 -6.13 -7.48
CA VAL A 36 -8.83 -6.24 -6.83
C VAL A 36 -8.17 -4.88 -6.84
N ARG A 37 -7.59 -4.53 -5.69
CA ARG A 37 -6.78 -3.33 -5.51
C ARG A 37 -5.40 -3.79 -5.06
N GLN A 38 -4.38 -3.47 -5.83
CA GLN A 38 -2.99 -3.73 -5.48
C GLN A 38 -2.37 -2.49 -4.82
N GLY A 39 -1.51 -2.76 -3.85
CA GLY A 39 -0.71 -1.76 -3.16
C GLY A 39 0.60 -2.35 -2.66
N LYS A 40 1.24 -1.63 -1.73
CA LYS A 40 2.52 -2.00 -1.14
C LYS A 40 2.38 -2.10 0.37
N VAL A 41 3.06 -3.07 0.97
CA VAL A 41 3.33 -3.11 2.41
C VAL A 41 4.82 -2.97 2.58
N ILE A 42 5.26 -1.96 3.32
CA ILE A 42 6.66 -1.64 3.55
C ILE A 42 6.91 -1.78 5.05
N GLU A 43 7.75 -2.74 5.42
CA GLU A 43 8.15 -2.95 6.82
C GLU A 43 9.50 -2.28 7.07
N LEU A 44 9.58 -1.54 8.17
CA LEU A 44 10.76 -0.79 8.59
C LEU A 44 11.19 -1.28 9.97
N ASP A 45 12.45 -1.67 10.10
CA ASP A 45 13.10 -1.87 11.39
C ASP A 45 13.66 -0.52 11.87
N LEU A 46 13.08 0.01 12.94
CA LEU A 46 13.36 1.34 13.45
C LEU A 46 14.28 1.31 14.68
N ALA A 47 15.28 2.18 14.67
CA ALA A 47 16.09 2.48 15.84
C ALA A 47 15.24 3.14 16.94
N ALA A 48 15.64 2.93 18.20
CA ALA A 48 14.98 3.56 19.35
C ALA A 48 14.89 5.09 19.19
N GLY A 49 13.73 5.65 19.50
CA GLY A 49 13.46 7.10 19.36
C GLY A 49 13.01 7.54 17.95
N THR A 50 12.96 6.64 16.97
CA THR A 50 12.37 6.95 15.66
C THR A 50 10.84 6.93 15.76
N GLY A 51 10.22 8.10 15.91
CA GLY A 51 8.78 8.23 16.08
C GLY A 51 7.98 8.26 14.76
N GLU A 52 6.66 8.23 14.89
CA GLU A 52 5.71 8.26 13.76
C GLU A 52 5.91 9.46 12.83
N GLU A 53 6.25 10.63 13.36
CA GLU A 53 6.48 11.83 12.54
C GLU A 53 7.63 11.65 11.54
N THR A 54 8.68 10.91 11.93
CA THR A 54 9.79 10.59 11.03
C THR A 54 9.33 9.64 9.93
N VAL A 55 8.55 8.62 10.26
CA VAL A 55 7.98 7.67 9.28
C VAL A 55 7.03 8.39 8.32
N ARG A 56 6.23 9.34 8.81
CA ARG A 56 5.36 10.19 7.99
C ARG A 56 6.16 11.00 6.97
N LYS A 57 7.26 11.62 7.38
CA LYS A 57 8.20 12.32 6.48
C LYS A 57 8.80 11.38 5.43
N MET A 58 9.12 10.14 5.80
CA MET A 58 9.59 9.13 4.82
C MET A 58 8.50 8.82 3.78
N CYS A 59 7.24 8.69 4.22
CA CYS A 59 6.12 8.44 3.33
C CYS A 59 5.91 9.57 2.32
N GLU A 60 5.92 10.82 2.78
CA GLU A 60 5.73 12.00 1.94
C GLU A 60 6.87 12.25 0.96
N LYS A 61 8.10 11.89 1.34
CA LYS A 61 9.29 12.14 0.52
C LYS A 61 9.63 11.01 -0.44
N LEU A 62 9.26 9.77 -0.12
CA LEU A 62 9.76 8.60 -0.85
C LEU A 62 8.77 7.45 -0.94
N LEU A 63 8.21 7.00 0.18
CA LEU A 63 7.54 5.70 0.21
C LEU A 63 6.18 5.71 -0.52
N ALA A 64 5.53 6.88 -0.63
CA ALA A 64 4.27 7.04 -1.33
C ALA A 64 4.33 8.23 -2.29
N ASN A 65 3.79 8.06 -3.49
CA ASN A 65 3.47 9.17 -4.37
C ASN A 65 2.14 9.79 -3.91
N THR A 66 2.21 10.82 -3.06
CA THR A 66 1.03 11.43 -2.41
C THR A 66 0.05 12.10 -3.37
N VAL A 67 0.37 12.25 -4.66
CA VAL A 67 -0.58 12.69 -5.67
C VAL A 67 -1.63 11.60 -5.93
N ILE A 68 -1.18 10.36 -6.14
CA ILE A 68 -2.00 9.23 -6.60
C ILE A 68 -2.16 8.10 -5.58
N GLU A 69 -1.37 8.07 -4.53
CA GLU A 69 -1.38 7.06 -3.46
C GLU A 69 -1.76 7.70 -2.11
N SER A 70 -2.42 6.93 -1.26
CA SER A 70 -2.60 7.16 0.17
C SER A 70 -1.80 6.13 0.96
N TYR A 71 -1.46 6.44 2.20
CA TYR A 71 -0.74 5.53 3.07
C TYR A 71 -1.30 5.51 4.50
N ARG A 72 -1.10 4.39 5.19
CA ARG A 72 -1.36 4.20 6.61
C ARG A 72 -0.09 3.69 7.29
N ILE A 73 0.20 4.23 8.48
CA ILE A 73 1.35 3.82 9.30
C ILE A 73 0.80 3.05 10.50
N GLU A 74 1.42 1.92 10.81
CA GLU A 74 1.21 1.11 12.01
C GLU A 74 2.57 0.94 12.68
N ILE A 75 2.67 1.20 13.99
CA ILE A 75 3.93 1.11 14.74
C ILE A 75 3.74 0.20 15.95
N ASP A 76 4.68 -0.74 16.12
CA ASP A 76 4.79 -1.68 17.24
C ASP A 76 6.07 -1.45 18.07
#